data_AF-A0A6L9IY69-F1
#
_entry.id   AF-A0A6L9IY69-F1
#
_cell.length_a   1.000
_cell.length_b   1.000
_cell.length_c   1.000
_cell.angle_alpha   90.00
_cell.angle_beta   90.00
_cell.angle_gamma   90.00
#
_symmetry.space_group_name_H-M   'P 1'
#
loop_
_entity.id
_entity.type
_entity.pdbx_description
1 polymer ?
#
loop_
_entity_poly.entity_id
_entity_poly.type
_entity_poly.pdbx_seq_one_letter_code
_entity_poly.pdbx_strand_id
1 'polypeptide(L)'
;MAIAPEKTVKDVVTDFLATTPSIEEIIAYRLPDNIQQRAHFLLEKNRGEGLTPAERAEMDEFSQIDHIMTLVKAKAELKRAG
;
A
#
# COMPACT_ATOMS: atom_id res chain seq x y z
N MET A 1 21.22 -2.63 -4.97
CA MET A 1 20.18 -1.97 -5.79
C MET A 1 18.85 -2.62 -5.45
N ALA A 2 17.90 -1.91 -4.87
CA ALA A 2 16.55 -2.46 -4.66
C ALA A 2 15.86 -2.52 -6.03
N ILE A 3 15.71 -3.73 -6.55
CA ILE A 3 14.97 -4.00 -7.80
C ILE A 3 13.53 -3.54 -7.54
N ALA A 4 12.97 -2.71 -8.43
CA ALA A 4 11.57 -2.30 -8.31
C ALA A 4 10.69 -3.56 -8.34
N PRO A 5 9.66 -3.66 -7.48
CA PRO A 5 8.83 -4.86 -7.42
C PRO A 5 8.11 -5.07 -8.75
N GLU A 6 7.90 -6.34 -9.14
CA GLU A 6 7.18 -6.70 -10.38
C GLU A 6 5.73 -6.20 -10.40
N LYS A 7 5.12 -6.05 -9.21
CA LYS A 7 3.79 -5.48 -9.00
C LYS A 7 3.88 -4.21 -8.18
N THR A 8 3.08 -3.21 -8.53
CA THR A 8 2.97 -1.96 -7.77
C THR A 8 2.05 -2.12 -6.58
N VAL A 9 2.04 -1.14 -5.67
CA VAL A 9 1.11 -1.08 -4.54
C VAL A 9 -0.34 -0.99 -5.01
N LYS A 10 -0.62 -0.33 -6.15
CA LYS A 10 -1.95 -0.35 -6.78
C LYS A 10 -2.34 -1.76 -7.17
N ASP A 11 -1.48 -2.47 -7.91
CA ASP A 11 -1.79 -3.80 -8.44
C ASP A 11 -2.15 -4.77 -7.31
N VAL A 12 -1.35 -4.83 -6.23
CA VAL A 12 -1.62 -5.77 -5.13
C VAL A 12 -2.89 -5.42 -4.34
N VAL A 13 -3.26 -4.15 -4.26
CA VAL A 13 -4.48 -3.72 -3.56
C VAL A 13 -5.71 -3.94 -4.44
N THR A 14 -5.63 -3.65 -5.73
CA THR A 14 -6.74 -3.94 -6.66
C THR A 14 -6.96 -5.43 -6.82
N ASP A 15 -5.89 -6.23 -6.88
CA ASP A 15 -5.96 -7.69 -6.90
C ASP A 15 -6.68 -8.20 -5.64
N PHE A 16 -6.32 -7.67 -4.46
CA PHE A 16 -6.98 -8.01 -3.20
C PHE A 16 -8.47 -7.62 -3.20
N LEU A 17 -8.82 -6.41 -3.63
CA LEU A 17 -10.23 -6.00 -3.66
C LEU A 17 -11.05 -6.79 -4.68
N ALA A 18 -10.44 -7.22 -5.78
CA ALA A 18 -11.08 -8.03 -6.81
C ALA A 18 -11.46 -9.44 -6.33
N THR A 19 -10.83 -9.96 -5.26
CA THR A 19 -11.23 -11.26 -4.68
C THR A 19 -12.55 -11.20 -3.91
N THR A 20 -13.16 -10.01 -3.77
CA THR A 20 -14.36 -9.79 -2.93
C THR A 20 -14.11 -10.24 -1.48
N PRO A 21 -13.10 -9.65 -0.80
CA PRO A 21 -12.74 -10.05 0.55
C PRO A 21 -13.88 -9.74 1.54
N SER A 22 -13.98 -10.55 2.58
CA SER A 22 -14.88 -10.31 3.70
C SER A 22 -14.50 -9.05 4.48
N ILE A 23 -15.43 -8.54 5.29
CA ILE A 23 -15.20 -7.37 6.15
C ILE A 23 -14.00 -7.60 7.09
N GLU A 24 -13.88 -8.82 7.65
CA GLU A 24 -12.78 -9.19 8.53
C GLU A 24 -11.44 -9.21 7.80
N GLU A 25 -11.39 -9.75 6.59
CA GLU A 25 -10.19 -9.76 5.75
C GLU A 25 -9.77 -8.35 5.34
N ILE A 26 -10.72 -7.47 5.03
CA ILE A 26 -10.44 -6.05 4.72
C ILE A 26 -9.78 -5.36 5.92
N ILE A 27 -10.33 -5.56 7.12
CA ILE A 27 -9.80 -4.97 8.36
C ILE A 27 -8.38 -5.50 8.65
N ALA A 28 -8.20 -6.82 8.51
CA ALA A 28 -6.93 -7.50 8.77
C ALA A 28 -5.88 -7.31 7.67
N TYR A 29 -6.26 -6.81 6.49
CA TYR A 29 -5.39 -6.73 5.32
C TYR A 29 -4.09 -5.99 5.62
N ARG A 30 -2.98 -6.54 5.16
CA ARG A 30 -1.67 -5.89 5.15
C ARG A 30 -1.04 -6.05 3.78
N LEU A 31 -0.28 -5.04 3.38
CA LEU A 31 0.47 -5.11 2.13
C LEU A 31 1.46 -6.29 2.18
N PRO A 32 1.75 -6.94 1.05
CA PRO A 32 2.77 -7.98 0.99
C PRO A 32 4.16 -7.46 1.42
N ASP A 33 5.01 -8.33 1.96
CA ASP A 33 6.31 -7.96 2.54
C ASP A 33 7.23 -7.26 1.54
N ASN A 34 7.26 -7.69 0.28
CA ASN A 34 8.07 -7.06 -0.77
C ASN A 34 7.65 -5.60 -1.03
N ILE A 35 6.35 -5.32 -0.95
CA ILE A 35 5.78 -3.98 -1.12
C ILE A 35 6.07 -3.10 0.11
N GLN A 36 5.97 -3.66 1.31
CA GLN A 36 6.37 -2.97 2.54
C GLN A 36 7.87 -2.63 2.54
N GLN A 37 8.72 -3.58 2.17
CA GLN A 37 10.17 -3.39 2.05
C GLN A 37 10.51 -2.30 1.04
N ARG A 38 9.80 -2.25 -0.09
CA ARG A 38 9.97 -1.19 -1.09
C ARG A 38 9.63 0.19 -0.53
N ALA A 39 8.49 0.31 0.17
CA ALA A 39 8.11 1.55 0.83
C ALA A 39 9.16 2.00 1.86
N HIS A 40 9.66 1.09 2.69
CA HIS A 40 10.72 1.37 3.66
C HIS A 40 12.01 1.84 2.99
N PHE A 41 12.46 1.15 1.93
CA PHE A 41 13.63 1.54 1.16
C PHE A 41 13.49 2.97 0.60
N LEU A 42 12.33 3.31 0.02
CA LEU A 42 12.08 4.64 -0.51
C LEU A 42 12.08 5.69 0.62
N LEU A 43 11.53 5.38 1.80
CA LEU A 43 11.55 6.29 2.95
C LEU A 43 12.97 6.55 3.45
N GLU A 44 13.80 5.51 3.55
CA GLU A 44 15.20 5.63 3.93
C GLU A 44 15.99 6.45 2.91
N LYS A 45 15.81 6.14 1.62
CA LYS A 45 16.46 6.87 0.53
C LYS A 45 16.08 8.35 0.52
N ASN A 46 14.80 8.67 0.73
CA ASN A 46 14.32 10.05 0.78
C ASN A 46 14.99 10.87 1.89
N ARG A 47 15.32 10.25 3.02
CA ARG A 47 15.99 10.93 4.16
C ARG A 47 17.47 11.22 3.92
N GLY A 48 18.15 10.43 3.07
CA GLY A 48 19.59 10.56 2.83
C GLY A 48 19.90 11.25 1.50
N GLU A 49 19.65 10.54 0.41
CA GLU A 49 20.07 10.92 -0.95
C GLU A 49 18.97 11.67 -1.73
N GLY A 50 17.72 11.58 -1.25
CA GLY A 50 16.55 12.05 -1.97
C GLY A 50 16.03 11.04 -2.99
N LEU A 51 14.83 11.29 -3.50
CA LEU A 51 14.16 10.43 -4.48
C LEU A 51 14.34 10.96 -5.90
N THR A 52 14.59 10.05 -6.83
CA THR A 52 14.44 10.34 -8.27
C THR A 52 12.97 10.66 -8.60
N PRO A 53 12.67 11.30 -9.74
CA PRO A 53 11.29 11.59 -10.12
C PRO A 53 10.39 10.34 -10.19
N ALA A 54 10.91 9.22 -10.67
CA ALA A 54 10.17 7.95 -10.71
C ALA A 54 9.88 7.40 -9.32
N GLU A 55 10.87 7.42 -8.42
CA GLU A 55 10.71 6.97 -7.04
C GLU A 55 9.79 7.89 -6.22
N ARG A 56 9.77 9.19 -6.55
CA ARG A 56 8.83 10.14 -5.96
C ARG A 56 7.40 9.82 -6.37
N ALA A 57 7.16 9.57 -7.66
CA ALA A 57 5.86 9.14 -8.15
C ALA A 57 5.40 7.81 -7.49
N GLU A 58 6.34 6.89 -7.28
CA GLU A 58 6.08 5.64 -6.55
C GLU A 58 5.70 5.91 -5.08
N MET A 59 6.40 6.82 -4.39
CA MET A 59 6.06 7.22 -3.01
C MET A 59 4.69 7.92 -2.91
N ASP A 60 4.35 8.75 -3.89
CA ASP A 60 3.05 9.39 -3.96
C ASP A 60 1.94 8.36 -4.16
N GLU A 61 2.21 7.31 -4.93
CA GLU A 61 1.30 6.19 -5.13
C GLU A 61 1.08 5.39 -3.83
N PHE A 62 2.15 5.08 -3.10
CA PHE A 62 2.06 4.47 -1.77
C PHE A 62 1.17 5.29 -0.84
N SER A 63 1.36 6.61 -0.80
CA SER A 63 0.59 7.51 0.05
C SER A 63 -0.90 7.54 -0.30
N GLN A 64 -1.23 7.54 -1.59
CA GLN A 64 -2.62 7.50 -2.06
C GLN A 64 -3.31 6.19 -1.67
N ILE A 65 -2.64 5.05 -1.88
CA ILE A 65 -3.22 3.75 -1.58
C ILE A 65 -3.36 3.50 -0.09
N ASP A 66 -2.38 3.92 0.72
CA ASP A 66 -2.49 3.86 2.18
C ASP A 66 -3.69 4.65 2.71
N HIS A 67 -3.91 5.86 2.17
CA HIS A 67 -5.05 6.67 2.53
C HIS A 67 -6.38 6.00 2.16
N ILE A 68 -6.51 5.47 0.94
CA ILE A 68 -7.70 4.75 0.50
C ILE A 68 -7.95 3.53 1.39
N MET A 69 -6.94 2.70 1.64
CA MET A 69 -7.08 1.50 2.47
C MET A 69 -7.45 1.84 3.91
N THR A 70 -6.94 2.95 4.45
CA THR A 70 -7.34 3.45 5.78
C THR A 70 -8.83 3.77 5.82
N LEU A 71 -9.36 4.47 4.81
CA LEU A 71 -10.78 4.78 4.72
C LEU A 71 -11.66 3.52 4.52
N VAL A 72 -11.20 2.59 3.69
CA VAL A 72 -11.89 1.32 3.45
C VAL A 72 -11.99 0.51 4.74
N LYS A 73 -10.89 0.39 5.50
CA LYS A 73 -10.88 -0.28 6.81
C LYS A 73 -11.78 0.41 7.83
N ALA A 74 -11.75 1.73 7.91
CA ALA A 74 -12.64 2.48 8.80
C ALA A 74 -14.12 2.22 8.48
N LYS A 75 -14.51 2.21 7.20
CA LYS A 75 -15.86 1.86 6.77
C LYS A 75 -16.22 0.40 7.06
N ALA A 76 -15.25 -0.52 6.91
CA ALA A 76 -15.43 -1.94 7.22
C ALA A 76 -15.69 -2.14 8.73
N GLU A 77 -14.94 -1.47 9.60
CA GLU A 77 -15.18 -1.50 11.05
C GLU A 77 -16.56 -0.96 11.43
N LEU A 78 -16.99 0.14 10.83
CA LEU A 78 -18.34 0.68 11.04
C LEU A 78 -19.42 -0.33 10.63
N LYS A 79 -19.22 -1.05 9.52
CA LYS A 79 -20.16 -2.07 9.04
C LYS A 79 -20.12 -3.36 9.87
N ARG A 80 -19.01 -3.65 10.55
CA ARG A 80 -18.90 -4.76 11.50
C ARG A 80 -19.63 -4.47 12.82
N ALA A 81 -19.63 -3.19 13.24
CA ALA A 81 -20.19 -2.76 14.52
C ALA A 81 -21.70 -2.46 14.49
N GLY A 82 -22.31 -2.34 13.30
CA GLY A 82 -23.75 -2.12 13.10
C GLY A 82 -24.47 -3.36 12.61
#